data_AF-A0A4R0IAH5-F1
#
_entry.id   AF-A0A4R0IAH5-F1
#
_cell.length_a   1.000
_cell.length_b   1.000
_cell.length_c   1.000
_cell.angle_alpha   90.00
_cell.angle_beta   90.00
_cell.angle_gamma   90.00
#
_symmetry.space_group_name_H-M   'P 1'
#
loop_
_entity.id
_entity.type
_entity.pdbx_description
1 polymer ?
#
loop_
_entity_poly.entity_id
_entity_poly.type
_entity_poly.pdbx_seq_one_letter_code
_entity_poly.pdbx_strand_id
1 'polypeptide(L)'
;MKLTRRTLLATTAAAALAGRSQFASAASPPGDVVGKVTVGYQGWFACAGDGAPINGWWHWSQNWGQPPSPTNTAIVSWPDVRDFTSTYQTAYANLGNGQAARLFSSYDQQTVNTHFQWMQQNGCDTAALQRFNPTGGEGPTRDAMAAKVRQAAEQYGRKFYIMYDATAWTSMQSEMKADWTSKMSAYTTSPAYARQNGKPVVCIWGFGFNEPNKAWPADVCLDVVNWFKGQGCYVIGGVPTHWRPGNEDSRPGYLDVYHAFNMLSPWMVGRISDIAGADHYYNNVNQQDQADCNAHGIDYQPCVIPGDLQSGHRRHGDLMWRQFYNLTRVGVQGLYISMFDEFNEGNQIAKTAETSAWIPASSGIRALDEDGTACSSDYYLRLTNDGGRMFKGQAPLTPTRPTVPMPVQGPAGVIFYEHVDYDGVAGATLPKGSYTRAQLQAAGVQDNWASSVKIPSGWTVTIYAEDNFSGQSWVRTADTPNFVALSPHANDHLTSCRIS
;
A
#
# COMPACT_ATOMS: atom_id res chain seq x y z
N MET A 1 -51.21 -43.53 35.23
CA MET A 1 -50.43 -43.73 33.98
C MET A 1 -51.07 -42.83 32.93
N LYS A 2 -50.50 -41.75 32.40
CA LYS A 2 -49.17 -41.14 32.44
C LYS A 2 -49.36 -39.62 32.61
N LEU A 3 -48.55 -38.98 33.46
CA LEU A 3 -48.44 -37.51 33.53
C LEU A 3 -46.97 -37.15 33.32
N THR A 4 -46.71 -36.37 32.27
CA THR A 4 -45.40 -35.81 31.92
C THR A 4 -45.44 -34.29 32.02
N ARG A 5 -44.26 -33.77 32.37
CA ARG A 5 -43.73 -32.42 32.12
C ARG A 5 -44.33 -31.27 32.92
N ARG A 6 -43.67 -30.94 34.04
CA ARG A 6 -43.42 -29.56 34.45
C ARG A 6 -42.13 -29.46 35.28
N THR A 7 -41.28 -28.53 34.85
CA THR A 7 -40.33 -27.75 35.65
C THR A 7 -39.06 -28.44 36.14
N LEU A 8 -37.95 -28.25 35.41
CA LEU A 8 -36.64 -28.07 36.04
C LEU A 8 -35.75 -27.18 35.14
N LEU A 9 -35.83 -25.87 35.35
CA LEU A 9 -34.85 -24.91 34.84
C LEU A 9 -34.68 -23.84 35.93
N ALA A 10 -33.74 -24.07 36.83
CA ALA A 10 -33.09 -23.01 37.59
C ALA A 10 -31.76 -23.53 38.13
N THR A 11 -30.75 -22.66 38.06
CA THR A 11 -29.46 -22.67 38.76
C THR A 11 -28.41 -23.70 38.33
N THR A 12 -27.52 -23.27 37.44
CA THR A 12 -26.09 -22.96 37.74
C THR A 12 -25.42 -22.32 36.52
N ALA A 13 -25.50 -20.99 36.40
CA ALA A 13 -24.66 -20.22 35.48
C ALA A 13 -23.86 -19.20 36.31
N ALA A 14 -22.82 -19.69 36.98
CA ALA A 14 -21.81 -18.87 37.64
C ALA A 14 -20.48 -19.58 37.52
N ALA A 15 -19.74 -19.27 36.44
CA ALA A 15 -18.27 -19.29 36.31
C ALA A 15 -17.86 -19.51 34.85
N ALA A 16 -17.92 -18.45 34.03
CA ALA A 16 -17.15 -18.34 32.79
C ALA A 16 -17.13 -16.87 32.29
N LEU A 17 -16.68 -15.95 33.14
CA LEU A 17 -16.36 -14.58 32.73
C LEU A 17 -15.00 -14.20 33.34
N ALA A 18 -13.95 -14.88 32.91
CA ALA A 18 -12.57 -14.46 33.12
C ALA A 18 -11.73 -15.03 31.96
N GLY A 19 -11.50 -14.18 30.97
CA GLY A 19 -10.77 -14.53 29.76
C GLY A 19 -10.95 -13.51 28.64
N ARG A 20 -11.15 -12.22 28.98
CA ARG A 20 -10.77 -11.18 28.02
C ARG A 20 -9.24 -11.18 28.04
N SER A 21 -8.63 -11.72 27.01
CA SER A 21 -7.24 -11.42 26.69
C SER A 21 -7.08 -9.90 26.82
N GLN A 22 -6.31 -9.45 27.82
CA GLN A 22 -5.81 -8.09 27.83
C GLN A 22 -4.94 -7.99 26.58
N PHE A 23 -5.50 -7.50 25.48
CA PHE A 23 -4.69 -6.93 24.43
C PHE A 23 -3.84 -5.86 25.12
N ALA A 24 -2.52 -5.97 24.99
CA ALA A 24 -1.61 -4.96 25.50
C ALA A 24 -2.11 -3.60 24.97
N SER A 25 -2.29 -2.64 25.87
CA SER A 25 -2.66 -1.28 25.47
C SER A 25 -1.53 -0.77 24.57
N ALA A 26 -1.87 -0.39 23.33
CA ALA A 26 -0.93 0.32 22.47
C ALA A 26 -0.34 1.51 23.22
N ALA A 27 0.95 1.82 22.97
CA ALA A 27 1.58 2.97 23.61
C ALA A 27 0.89 4.28 23.21
N SER A 28 0.33 4.30 21.99
CA SER A 28 -0.43 5.40 21.45
C SER A 28 -1.89 5.00 21.14
N PRO A 29 -2.86 5.94 21.21
CA PRO A 29 -4.18 5.74 20.63
C PRO A 29 -4.13 5.58 19.10
N PRO A 30 -5.19 5.06 18.45
CA PRO A 30 -5.28 5.03 16.99
C PRO A 30 -5.06 6.41 16.36
N GLY A 31 -4.34 6.45 15.24
CA GLY A 31 -4.00 7.68 14.52
C GLY A 31 -3.73 7.40 13.04
N ASP A 32 -2.84 8.16 12.41
CA ASP A 32 -2.50 7.99 10.99
C ASP A 32 -1.44 6.89 10.75
N VAL A 33 -0.85 6.29 11.80
CA VAL A 33 0.04 5.12 11.67
C VAL A 33 -0.31 3.98 12.64
N VAL A 34 -0.81 4.28 13.85
CA VAL A 34 -1.29 3.25 14.78
C VAL A 34 -2.69 2.77 14.37
N GLY A 35 -2.84 1.46 14.22
CA GLY A 35 -4.01 0.79 13.66
C GLY A 35 -4.07 0.85 12.12
N LYS A 36 -2.96 1.19 11.46
CA LYS A 36 -2.90 1.44 10.01
C LYS A 36 -1.91 0.52 9.29
N VAL A 37 -2.15 0.38 7.98
CA VAL A 37 -1.22 -0.20 7.03
C VAL A 37 -0.52 0.94 6.30
N THR A 38 0.76 1.11 6.59
CA THR A 38 1.65 2.04 5.89
C THR A 38 2.38 1.30 4.78
N VAL A 39 2.65 1.95 3.65
CA VAL A 39 3.51 1.41 2.59
C VAL A 39 4.75 2.28 2.40
N GLY A 40 5.90 1.66 2.20
CA GLY A 40 7.10 2.36 1.73
C GLY A 40 6.93 2.80 0.29
N TYR A 41 7.16 4.08 0.01
CA TYR A 41 6.97 4.67 -1.31
C TYR A 41 8.24 5.40 -1.76
N GLN A 42 8.89 4.87 -2.80
CA GLN A 42 10.13 5.41 -3.33
C GLN A 42 9.86 6.66 -4.17
N GLY A 43 9.00 6.53 -5.18
CA GLY A 43 8.70 7.62 -6.11
C GLY A 43 9.92 8.14 -6.91
N TRP A 44 10.95 7.30 -7.10
CA TRP A 44 12.25 7.72 -7.64
C TRP A 44 12.48 7.39 -9.12
N PHE A 45 11.53 6.74 -9.78
CA PHE A 45 11.73 6.33 -11.17
C PHE A 45 11.54 7.54 -12.08
N ALA A 46 12.58 7.94 -12.81
CA ALA A 46 12.50 9.04 -13.77
C ALA A 46 12.92 8.57 -15.16
N CYS A 47 12.44 9.24 -16.20
CA CYS A 47 12.74 8.96 -17.59
C CYS A 47 13.35 10.17 -18.29
N ALA A 48 14.18 9.97 -19.30
CA ALA A 48 14.62 11.08 -20.13
C ALA A 48 13.40 11.73 -20.83
N GLY A 49 13.26 13.06 -20.70
CA GLY A 49 12.16 13.82 -21.30
C GLY A 49 10.85 13.84 -20.50
N ASP A 50 10.84 13.39 -19.24
CA ASP A 50 9.68 13.48 -18.34
C ASP A 50 9.53 14.81 -17.60
N GLY A 51 10.52 15.71 -17.76
CA GLY A 51 10.56 17.00 -17.08
C GLY A 51 11.12 16.95 -15.65
N ALA A 52 11.57 15.78 -15.17
CA ALA A 52 12.31 15.67 -13.92
C ALA A 52 13.65 16.42 -14.04
N PRO A 53 14.10 17.14 -12.99
CA PRO A 53 15.41 17.79 -12.99
C PRO A 53 16.59 16.86 -13.29
N ILE A 54 16.46 15.58 -12.92
CA ILE A 54 17.47 14.56 -13.21
C ILE A 54 17.55 14.22 -14.70
N ASN A 55 16.48 14.41 -15.47
CA ASN A 55 16.39 14.27 -16.92
C ASN A 55 17.13 13.04 -17.48
N GLY A 56 16.83 11.87 -16.93
CA GLY A 56 17.48 10.61 -17.29
C GLY A 56 16.69 9.42 -16.77
N TRP A 57 17.12 8.21 -17.15
CA TRP A 57 16.54 6.92 -16.75
C TRP A 57 16.96 6.50 -15.34
N TRP A 58 16.70 7.37 -14.38
CA TRP A 58 17.07 7.20 -12.98
C TRP A 58 16.24 6.09 -12.33
N HIS A 59 16.91 5.18 -11.63
CA HIS A 59 16.39 3.91 -11.09
C HIS A 59 15.82 2.91 -12.13
N TRP A 60 15.76 3.27 -13.42
CA TRP A 60 15.44 2.31 -14.49
C TRP A 60 16.69 1.61 -15.06
N SER A 61 17.85 2.27 -15.06
CA SER A 61 19.06 1.78 -15.71
C SER A 61 20.33 2.10 -14.92
N GLN A 62 21.40 1.32 -15.13
CA GLN A 62 22.71 1.53 -14.49
C GLN A 62 23.39 2.78 -15.07
N ASN A 63 23.46 2.88 -16.40
CA ASN A 63 23.78 4.10 -17.10
C ASN A 63 22.49 4.87 -17.39
N TRP A 64 22.06 5.66 -16.42
CA TRP A 64 20.89 6.53 -16.44
C TRP A 64 20.84 7.55 -17.60
N GLY A 65 21.96 7.82 -18.28
CA GLY A 65 21.98 8.62 -19.50
C GLY A 65 21.43 7.89 -20.74
N GLN A 66 21.14 6.60 -20.63
CA GLN A 66 20.66 5.74 -21.73
C GLN A 66 19.39 4.99 -21.32
N PRO A 67 18.49 4.68 -22.27
CA PRO A 67 17.29 3.92 -21.96
C PRO A 67 17.63 2.52 -21.40
N PRO A 68 16.74 1.97 -20.56
CA PRO A 68 16.95 0.64 -20.02
C PRO A 68 16.85 -0.41 -21.12
N SER A 69 17.73 -1.39 -21.06
CA SER A 69 17.86 -2.50 -22.01
C SER A 69 18.35 -3.76 -21.29
N PRO A 70 18.36 -4.94 -21.93
CA PRO A 70 18.91 -6.16 -21.32
C PRO A 70 20.36 -6.02 -20.83
N THR A 71 21.15 -5.11 -21.39
CA THR A 71 22.55 -4.86 -21.01
C THR A 71 22.75 -3.57 -20.20
N ASN A 72 21.68 -2.82 -19.93
CA ASN A 72 21.70 -1.58 -19.16
C ASN A 72 20.42 -1.49 -18.31
N THR A 73 20.33 -2.26 -17.23
CA THR A 73 19.12 -2.31 -16.41
C THR A 73 19.43 -2.24 -14.92
N ALA A 74 18.60 -1.49 -14.20
CA ALA A 74 18.58 -1.49 -12.74
C ALA A 74 17.35 -2.23 -12.18
N ILE A 75 16.42 -2.66 -13.04
CA ILE A 75 15.19 -3.33 -12.62
C ILE A 75 15.31 -4.83 -12.69
N VAL A 76 14.62 -5.48 -11.76
CA VAL A 76 14.49 -6.93 -11.72
C VAL A 76 13.05 -7.37 -11.98
N SER A 77 12.06 -6.48 -11.79
CA SER A 77 10.64 -6.75 -12.10
C SER A 77 10.08 -5.72 -13.08
N TRP A 78 9.11 -6.15 -13.90
CA TRP A 78 8.47 -5.29 -14.90
C TRP A 78 7.10 -4.78 -14.44
N PRO A 79 6.87 -3.46 -14.42
CA PRO A 79 5.59 -2.89 -14.01
C PRO A 79 4.49 -3.16 -15.05
N ASP A 80 3.26 -3.32 -14.56
CA ASP A 80 2.08 -3.18 -15.40
C ASP A 80 1.77 -1.70 -15.59
N VAL A 81 1.89 -1.23 -16.84
CA VAL A 81 1.75 0.18 -17.17
C VAL A 81 0.39 0.56 -17.77
N ARG A 82 -0.58 -0.35 -17.77
CA ARG A 82 -1.88 -0.17 -18.46
C ARG A 82 -2.73 0.98 -17.91
N ASP A 83 -2.52 1.40 -16.67
CA ASP A 83 -3.27 2.51 -16.05
C ASP A 83 -2.57 3.88 -16.20
N PHE A 84 -1.37 3.93 -16.80
CA PHE A 84 -0.65 5.19 -17.00
C PHE A 84 -0.95 5.79 -18.38
N THR A 85 -1.26 7.08 -18.41
CA THR A 85 -1.51 7.80 -19.66
C THR A 85 -0.21 8.19 -20.36
N SER A 86 0.87 8.37 -19.58
CA SER A 86 2.21 8.69 -20.06
C SER A 86 3.17 7.55 -19.75
N THR A 87 3.86 7.09 -20.78
CA THR A 87 4.92 6.08 -20.66
C THR A 87 6.05 6.43 -21.62
N TYR A 88 7.25 5.93 -21.35
CA TYR A 88 8.49 6.27 -22.05
C TYR A 88 9.08 5.02 -22.68
N GLN A 89 9.60 5.19 -23.91
CA GLN A 89 10.10 4.08 -24.71
C GLN A 89 11.44 3.57 -24.17
N THR A 90 11.53 2.26 -23.91
CA THR A 90 12.78 1.60 -23.52
C THR A 90 13.55 1.07 -24.74
N ALA A 91 14.75 0.56 -24.51
CA ALA A 91 15.56 -0.16 -25.49
C ALA A 91 15.47 -1.69 -25.32
N TYR A 92 14.51 -2.19 -24.54
CA TYR A 92 14.15 -3.60 -24.56
C TYR A 92 13.41 -3.97 -25.85
N ALA A 93 13.42 -5.26 -26.18
CA ALA A 93 12.53 -5.81 -27.21
C ALA A 93 11.05 -5.57 -26.83
N ASN A 94 10.17 -5.70 -27.81
CA ASN A 94 8.73 -5.68 -27.56
C ASN A 94 8.34 -6.70 -26.48
N LEU A 95 7.24 -6.41 -25.78
CA LEU A 95 6.63 -7.34 -24.85
C LEU A 95 6.25 -8.65 -25.56
N GLY A 96 6.09 -9.73 -24.81
CA GLY A 96 5.69 -11.02 -25.38
C GLY A 96 4.38 -10.98 -26.19
N ASN A 97 3.50 -10.01 -25.92
CA ASN A 97 2.26 -9.74 -26.68
C ASN A 97 2.47 -8.90 -27.97
N GLY A 98 3.71 -8.51 -28.29
CA GLY A 98 4.07 -7.71 -29.46
C GLY A 98 4.01 -6.19 -29.28
N GLN A 99 3.49 -5.68 -28.16
CA GLN A 99 3.48 -4.24 -27.85
C GLN A 99 4.87 -3.72 -27.51
N ALA A 100 5.10 -2.41 -27.68
CA ALA A 100 6.37 -1.80 -27.31
C ALA A 100 6.61 -1.87 -25.79
N ALA A 101 7.83 -2.21 -25.37
CA ALA A 101 8.23 -2.19 -23.97
C ALA A 101 8.43 -0.73 -23.49
N ARG A 102 7.52 -0.25 -22.65
CA ARG A 102 7.50 1.12 -22.13
C ARG A 102 7.40 1.12 -20.61
N LEU A 103 7.92 2.16 -19.97
CA LEU A 103 7.92 2.34 -18.51
C LEU A 103 7.28 3.68 -18.14
N PHE A 104 6.74 3.80 -16.93
CA PHE A 104 6.22 5.06 -16.41
C PHE A 104 7.35 5.94 -15.84
N SER A 105 7.07 7.22 -15.59
CA SER A 105 7.88 8.06 -14.71
C SER A 105 7.10 8.39 -13.43
N SER A 106 7.72 8.20 -12.26
CA SER A 106 7.22 8.67 -10.96
C SER A 106 7.10 10.19 -10.91
N TYR A 107 7.83 10.91 -11.78
CA TYR A 107 7.76 12.35 -11.86
C TYR A 107 6.47 12.85 -12.51
N ASP A 108 5.79 12.03 -13.32
CA ASP A 108 4.47 12.38 -13.84
C ASP A 108 3.44 12.42 -12.71
N GLN A 109 2.70 13.54 -12.59
CA GLN A 109 1.65 13.62 -11.56
C GLN A 109 0.58 12.55 -11.76
N GLN A 110 0.29 12.16 -13.01
CA GLN A 110 -0.68 11.10 -13.32
C GLN A 110 -0.23 9.74 -12.78
N THR A 111 1.07 9.44 -12.78
CA THR A 111 1.62 8.23 -12.16
C THR A 111 1.39 8.24 -10.64
N VAL A 112 1.77 9.31 -9.96
CA VAL A 112 1.59 9.42 -8.49
C VAL A 112 0.11 9.36 -8.14
N ASN A 113 -0.75 10.01 -8.91
CA ASN A 113 -2.19 9.94 -8.74
C ASN A 113 -2.72 8.50 -8.88
N THR A 114 -2.26 7.77 -9.89
CA THR A 114 -2.63 6.36 -10.12
C THR A 114 -2.19 5.48 -8.95
N HIS A 115 -0.96 5.66 -8.46
CA HIS A 115 -0.45 4.94 -7.30
C HIS A 115 -1.30 5.19 -6.04
N PHE A 116 -1.65 6.45 -5.77
CA PHE A 116 -2.48 6.81 -4.62
C PHE A 116 -3.95 6.36 -4.77
N GLN A 117 -4.47 6.29 -5.99
CA GLN A 117 -5.74 5.66 -6.29
C GLN A 117 -5.71 4.16 -5.97
N TRP A 118 -4.66 3.45 -6.39
CA TRP A 118 -4.48 2.03 -6.04
C TRP A 118 -4.38 1.83 -4.53
N MET A 119 -3.65 2.69 -3.81
CA MET A 119 -3.58 2.67 -2.35
C MET A 119 -4.96 2.85 -1.70
N GLN A 120 -5.75 3.82 -2.17
CA GLN A 120 -7.11 4.06 -1.69
C GLN A 120 -8.01 2.82 -1.91
N GLN A 121 -7.99 2.25 -3.12
CA GLN A 121 -8.81 1.09 -3.48
C GLN A 121 -8.47 -0.17 -2.70
N ASN A 122 -7.23 -0.28 -2.19
CA ASN A 122 -6.70 -1.49 -1.56
C ASN A 122 -6.35 -1.30 -0.08
N GLY A 123 -6.95 -0.31 0.58
CA GLY A 123 -6.88 -0.19 2.03
C GLY A 123 -5.49 0.15 2.59
N CYS A 124 -4.56 0.60 1.75
CA CYS A 124 -3.32 1.24 2.19
C CYS A 124 -3.68 2.61 2.77
N ASP A 125 -3.37 2.86 4.03
CA ASP A 125 -3.81 4.08 4.72
C ASP A 125 -2.83 5.23 4.53
N THR A 126 -1.53 4.91 4.54
CA THR A 126 -0.44 5.88 4.66
C THR A 126 0.72 5.52 3.74
N ALA A 127 1.30 6.52 3.06
CA ALA A 127 2.51 6.38 2.26
C ALA A 127 3.71 7.02 2.97
N ALA A 128 4.76 6.23 3.21
CA ALA A 128 6.04 6.73 3.71
C ALA A 128 6.92 7.12 2.52
N LEU A 129 6.95 8.40 2.16
CA LEU A 129 7.78 8.88 1.05
C LEU A 129 9.24 8.85 1.48
N GLN A 130 10.05 8.02 0.83
CA GLN A 130 11.48 7.93 1.09
C GLN A 130 12.24 9.14 0.56
N ARG A 131 13.14 9.63 1.41
CA ARG A 131 14.00 10.78 1.17
C ARG A 131 15.43 10.44 1.57
N PHE A 132 16.17 9.94 0.59
CA PHE A 132 17.63 9.79 0.67
C PHE A 132 18.31 11.16 0.62
N ASN A 133 19.63 11.16 0.82
CA ASN A 133 20.48 12.36 0.81
C ASN A 133 20.13 13.31 -0.37
N PRO A 134 19.49 14.47 -0.10
CA PRO A 134 18.99 15.36 -1.14
C PRO A 134 19.99 16.47 -1.50
N THR A 135 21.24 16.42 -1.03
CA THR A 135 22.21 17.52 -1.22
C THR A 135 22.84 17.56 -2.61
N GLY A 136 22.76 16.47 -3.38
CA GLY A 136 23.31 16.35 -4.73
C GLY A 136 22.31 16.63 -5.85
N GLY A 137 22.64 16.14 -7.06
CA GLY A 137 21.81 16.31 -8.26
C GLY A 137 20.41 15.67 -8.18
N GLU A 138 20.20 14.73 -7.25
CA GLU A 138 18.89 14.13 -6.98
C GLU A 138 17.95 15.07 -6.20
N GLY A 139 18.50 16.05 -5.49
CA GLY A 139 17.77 16.93 -4.57
C GLY A 139 16.55 17.60 -5.19
N PRO A 140 16.68 18.31 -6.32
CA PRO A 140 15.55 18.97 -6.96
C PRO A 140 14.42 18.01 -7.37
N THR A 141 14.75 16.81 -7.85
CA THR A 141 13.74 15.79 -8.18
C THR A 141 13.04 15.30 -6.91
N ARG A 142 13.80 15.02 -5.84
CA ARG A 142 13.24 14.58 -4.54
C ARG A 142 12.37 15.65 -3.89
N ASP A 143 12.72 16.93 -4.03
CA ASP A 143 11.91 18.06 -3.54
C ASP A 143 10.56 18.14 -4.26
N ALA A 144 10.55 17.99 -5.58
CA ALA A 144 9.33 17.96 -6.37
C ALA A 144 8.44 16.75 -6.02
N MET A 145 9.03 15.58 -5.73
CA MET A 145 8.26 14.40 -5.35
C MET A 145 7.47 14.60 -4.05
N ALA A 146 7.99 15.33 -3.06
CA ALA A 146 7.23 15.68 -1.86
C ALA A 146 5.95 16.47 -2.19
N ALA A 147 6.03 17.42 -3.13
CA ALA A 147 4.87 18.18 -3.60
C ALA A 147 3.85 17.31 -4.32
N LYS A 148 4.32 16.40 -5.18
CA LYS A 148 3.47 15.51 -5.98
C LYS A 148 2.73 14.49 -5.10
N VAL A 149 3.44 13.92 -4.13
CA VAL A 149 2.87 13.02 -3.12
C VAL A 149 1.83 13.74 -2.26
N ARG A 150 2.13 14.96 -1.80
CA ARG A 150 1.14 15.77 -1.06
C ARG A 150 -0.16 15.93 -1.87
N GLN A 151 -0.06 16.33 -3.13
CA GLN A 151 -1.22 16.54 -4.00
C GLN A 151 -2.04 15.25 -4.19
N ALA A 152 -1.38 14.13 -4.46
CA ALA A 152 -2.05 12.84 -4.63
C ALA A 152 -2.68 12.34 -3.32
N ALA A 153 -1.98 12.49 -2.20
CA ALA A 153 -2.49 12.13 -0.87
C ALA A 153 -3.77 12.90 -0.52
N GLU A 154 -3.79 14.21 -0.75
CA GLU A 154 -4.97 15.06 -0.58
C GLU A 154 -6.11 14.62 -1.51
N GLN A 155 -5.81 14.36 -2.79
CA GLN A 155 -6.81 13.99 -3.80
C GLN A 155 -7.49 12.64 -3.50
N TYR A 156 -6.72 11.63 -3.07
CA TYR A 156 -7.23 10.27 -2.84
C TYR A 156 -7.49 9.97 -1.36
N GLY A 157 -7.45 10.99 -0.50
CA GLY A 157 -7.75 10.87 0.93
C GLY A 157 -6.85 9.84 1.62
N ARG A 158 -5.57 9.80 1.25
CA ARG A 158 -4.52 8.98 1.90
C ARG A 158 -3.63 9.88 2.74
N LYS A 159 -2.96 9.28 3.72
CA LYS A 159 -1.96 10.00 4.52
C LYS A 159 -0.57 9.84 3.92
N PHE A 160 0.32 10.78 4.18
CA PHE A 160 1.73 10.63 3.83
C PHE A 160 2.63 11.23 4.90
N TYR A 161 3.87 10.73 5.00
CA TYR A 161 4.92 11.36 5.79
C TYR A 161 6.28 11.20 5.13
N ILE A 162 7.25 11.98 5.61
CA ILE A 162 8.63 11.92 5.12
C ILE A 162 9.40 10.86 5.91
N MET A 163 9.98 9.91 5.19
CA MET A 163 10.92 8.93 5.71
C MET A 163 12.32 9.28 5.22
N TYR A 164 13.18 9.76 6.09
CA TYR A 164 14.59 9.95 5.77
C TYR A 164 15.29 8.60 5.71
N ASP A 165 16.04 8.35 4.64
CA ASP A 165 16.94 7.20 4.54
C ASP A 165 18.38 7.68 4.66
N ALA A 166 19.05 7.25 5.74
CA ALA A 166 20.41 7.68 6.05
C ALA A 166 21.47 6.99 5.18
N THR A 167 21.13 5.96 4.39
CA THR A 167 22.10 5.14 3.66
C THR A 167 23.10 5.99 2.88
N ALA A 168 24.39 5.76 3.14
CA ALA A 168 25.50 6.47 2.50
C ALA A 168 25.48 8.00 2.67
N TRP A 169 24.84 8.51 3.73
CA TRP A 169 24.74 9.93 4.02
C TRP A 169 25.67 10.34 5.18
N THR A 170 26.94 10.60 4.87
CA THR A 170 27.97 10.91 5.88
C THR A 170 27.58 12.06 6.80
N SER A 171 27.09 13.17 6.23
CA SER A 171 26.70 14.39 6.96
C SER A 171 25.24 14.40 7.43
N MET A 172 24.59 13.24 7.56
CA MET A 172 23.16 13.14 7.87
C MET A 172 22.73 13.93 9.11
N GLN A 173 23.57 14.00 10.14
CA GLN A 173 23.23 14.63 11.42
C GLN A 173 22.86 16.10 11.26
N SER A 174 23.64 16.86 10.48
CA SER A 174 23.38 18.28 10.23
C SER A 174 22.43 18.45 9.05
N GLU A 175 22.59 17.67 7.98
CA GLU A 175 21.87 17.88 6.73
C GLU A 175 20.41 17.43 6.80
N MET A 176 20.05 16.37 7.54
CA MET A 176 18.63 16.02 7.77
C MET A 176 17.90 17.12 8.54
N LYS A 177 18.55 17.70 9.57
CA LYS A 177 17.96 18.78 10.38
C LYS A 177 17.74 20.04 9.53
N ALA A 178 18.73 20.38 8.71
CA ALA A 178 18.66 21.51 7.79
C ALA A 178 17.57 21.29 6.74
N ASP A 179 17.50 20.10 6.15
CA ASP A 179 16.50 19.75 5.15
C ASP A 179 15.08 19.75 5.71
N TRP A 180 14.88 19.21 6.91
CA TRP A 180 13.58 19.26 7.60
C TRP A 180 13.14 20.70 7.83
N THR A 181 14.00 21.50 8.45
CA THR A 181 13.68 22.88 8.84
C THR A 181 13.42 23.75 7.61
N SER A 182 14.23 23.61 6.56
CA SER A 182 14.17 24.49 5.38
C SER A 182 13.11 24.06 4.35
N LYS A 183 12.78 22.77 4.27
CA LYS A 183 11.92 22.24 3.21
C LYS A 183 10.79 21.35 3.73
N MET A 184 11.11 20.25 4.41
CA MET A 184 10.12 19.18 4.61
C MET A 184 9.07 19.52 5.68
N SER A 185 9.42 20.30 6.69
CA SER A 185 8.48 20.70 7.76
C SER A 185 7.29 21.52 7.25
N ALA A 186 7.44 22.24 6.12
CA ALA A 186 6.35 23.01 5.50
C ALA A 186 5.17 22.10 5.09
N TYR A 187 5.43 20.84 4.73
CA TYR A 187 4.41 19.88 4.33
C TYR A 187 3.50 19.43 5.48
N THR A 188 3.92 19.62 6.74
CA THR A 188 3.14 19.24 7.93
C THR A 188 1.84 20.05 8.11
N THR A 189 1.68 21.12 7.32
CA THR A 189 0.47 21.94 7.23
C THR A 189 -0.62 21.30 6.36
N SER A 190 -0.27 20.33 5.50
CA SER A 190 -1.26 19.60 4.69
C SER A 190 -2.18 18.76 5.59
N PRO A 191 -3.50 18.71 5.32
CA PRO A 191 -4.41 17.81 6.03
C PRO A 191 -4.12 16.32 5.77
N ALA A 192 -3.43 16.03 4.66
CA ALA A 192 -2.99 14.68 4.31
C ALA A 192 -1.65 14.30 4.96
N TYR A 193 -0.93 15.23 5.61
CA TYR A 193 0.29 14.86 6.34
C TYR A 193 -0.07 14.02 7.57
N ALA A 194 0.56 12.86 7.71
CA ALA A 194 0.24 11.90 8.76
C ALA A 194 0.55 12.48 10.15
N ARG A 195 -0.39 12.31 11.07
CA ARG A 195 -0.22 12.64 12.49
C ARG A 195 -0.50 11.46 13.40
N GLN A 196 0.35 11.29 14.39
CA GLN A 196 0.19 10.33 15.47
C GLN A 196 0.31 11.07 16.79
N ASN A 197 -0.66 10.86 17.70
CA ASN A 197 -0.76 11.61 18.96
C ASN A 197 -0.79 13.14 18.74
N GLY A 198 -1.44 13.59 17.65
CA GLY A 198 -1.50 14.99 17.24
C GLY A 198 -0.20 15.56 16.63
N LYS A 199 0.89 14.80 16.64
CA LYS A 199 2.22 15.21 16.17
C LYS A 199 2.47 14.80 14.72
N PRO A 200 3.13 15.63 13.89
CA PRO A 200 3.54 15.21 12.55
C PRO A 200 4.47 14.00 12.64
N VAL A 201 4.23 12.99 11.79
CA VAL A 201 5.05 11.79 11.73
C VAL A 201 6.31 12.05 10.90
N VAL A 202 7.46 11.58 11.37
CA VAL A 202 8.71 11.50 10.60
C VAL A 202 9.29 10.11 10.83
N CYS A 203 9.79 9.46 9.78
CA CYS A 203 10.56 8.24 9.94
C CYS A 203 12.04 8.48 9.62
N ILE A 204 12.92 7.79 10.35
CA ILE A 204 14.36 7.77 10.11
C ILE A 204 14.78 6.32 9.92
N TRP A 205 15.23 6.00 8.72
CA TRP A 205 15.71 4.69 8.32
C TRP A 205 17.23 4.62 8.37
N GLY A 206 17.77 3.54 8.94
CA GLY A 206 19.18 3.18 8.81
C GLY A 206 20.03 3.30 10.08
N PHE A 207 19.50 3.85 11.18
CA PHE A 207 20.25 3.93 12.43
C PHE A 207 20.47 2.54 13.04
N GLY A 208 21.72 2.24 13.39
CA GLY A 208 22.11 1.00 14.06
C GLY A 208 22.37 -0.21 13.17
N PHE A 209 22.15 -0.11 11.85
CA PHE A 209 22.51 -1.19 10.92
C PHE A 209 24.02 -1.47 10.91
N ASN A 210 24.36 -2.75 10.91
CA ASN A 210 25.74 -3.24 10.91
C ASN A 210 26.35 -3.26 9.49
N GLU A 211 26.23 -2.15 8.78
CA GLU A 211 26.71 -1.99 7.40
C GLU A 211 27.71 -0.82 7.32
N PRO A 212 28.75 -0.89 6.45
CA PRO A 212 29.75 0.17 6.33
C PRO A 212 29.18 1.53 5.92
N ASN A 213 28.13 1.54 5.11
CA ASN A 213 27.47 2.76 4.62
C ASN A 213 26.44 3.33 5.61
N LYS A 214 26.38 2.80 6.85
CA LYS A 214 25.50 3.23 7.94
C LYS A 214 26.22 3.30 9.30
N ALA A 215 27.52 3.63 9.28
CA ALA A 215 28.42 3.50 10.42
C ALA A 215 28.57 4.79 11.26
N TRP A 216 27.45 5.38 11.71
CA TRP A 216 27.52 6.53 12.65
C TRP A 216 27.67 6.05 14.10
N PRO A 217 28.19 6.89 15.01
CA PRO A 217 28.11 6.66 16.45
C PRO A 217 26.67 6.71 17.00
N ALA A 218 26.40 5.99 18.09
CA ALA A 218 25.05 5.91 18.69
C ALA A 218 24.58 7.26 19.25
N ASP A 219 25.47 8.05 19.86
CA ASP A 219 25.19 9.39 20.37
C ASP A 219 24.83 10.39 19.25
N VAL A 220 25.48 10.27 18.09
CA VAL A 220 25.14 11.03 16.88
C VAL A 220 23.73 10.69 16.40
N CYS A 221 23.38 9.41 16.34
CA CYS A 221 22.03 8.97 15.96
C CYS A 221 20.98 9.44 16.98
N LEU A 222 21.26 9.28 18.28
CA LEU A 222 20.37 9.68 19.37
C LEU A 222 20.08 11.18 19.35
N ASP A 223 21.08 12.01 19.06
CA ASP A 223 20.92 13.46 18.89
C ASP A 223 19.91 13.80 17.77
N VAL A 224 19.96 13.11 16.63
CA VAL A 224 18.99 13.33 15.54
C VAL A 224 17.57 12.95 15.98
N VAL A 225 17.40 11.79 16.62
CA VAL A 225 16.08 11.34 17.12
C VAL A 225 15.50 12.35 18.10
N ASN A 226 16.29 12.77 19.10
CA ASN A 226 15.85 13.73 20.12
C ASN A 226 15.59 15.11 19.53
N TRP A 227 16.34 15.53 18.52
CA TRP A 227 16.10 16.79 17.82
C TRP A 227 14.72 16.80 17.14
N PHE A 228 14.35 15.75 16.40
CA PHE A 228 13.02 15.65 15.77
C PHE A 228 11.89 15.59 16.81
N LYS A 229 12.08 14.88 17.93
CA LYS A 229 11.13 14.91 19.05
C LYS A 229 10.99 16.30 19.64
N GLY A 230 12.10 17.05 19.75
CA GLY A 230 12.13 18.45 20.15
C GLY A 230 11.42 19.39 19.18
N GLN A 231 11.34 19.05 17.90
CA GLN A 231 10.50 19.73 16.89
C GLN A 231 9.01 19.35 16.99
N GLY A 232 8.63 18.57 18.01
CA GLY A 232 7.25 18.13 18.22
C GLY A 232 6.81 17.00 17.28
N CYS A 233 7.73 16.28 16.65
CA CYS A 233 7.39 15.15 15.77
C CYS A 233 7.12 13.85 16.56
N TYR A 234 6.33 12.97 15.96
CA TYR A 234 6.27 11.55 16.31
C TYR A 234 7.28 10.81 15.43
N VAL A 235 8.32 10.24 16.04
CA VAL A 235 9.49 9.74 15.31
C VAL A 235 9.47 8.22 15.23
N ILE A 236 9.42 7.69 14.00
CA ILE A 236 9.49 6.26 13.70
C ILE A 236 10.95 5.90 13.38
N GLY A 237 11.45 4.80 13.93
CA GLY A 237 12.76 4.25 13.62
C GLY A 237 12.65 3.07 12.67
N GLY A 238 13.18 3.22 11.46
CA GLY A 238 13.46 2.12 10.53
C GLY A 238 14.77 1.43 10.92
N VAL A 239 14.66 0.33 11.65
CA VAL A 239 15.78 -0.28 12.40
C VAL A 239 16.15 -1.67 11.88
N PRO A 240 17.31 -2.23 12.29
CA PRO A 240 17.67 -3.61 11.99
C PRO A 240 16.65 -4.61 12.53
N THR A 241 16.66 -5.83 11.98
CA THR A 241 15.75 -6.90 12.40
C THR A 241 16.04 -7.34 13.83
N HIS A 242 17.32 -7.50 14.16
CA HIS A 242 17.80 -7.91 15.48
C HIS A 242 18.23 -6.70 16.34
N TRP A 243 17.48 -5.60 16.25
CA TRP A 243 17.74 -4.36 17.01
C TRP A 243 17.79 -4.60 18.52
N ARG A 244 16.86 -5.41 19.06
CA ARG A 244 16.74 -5.69 20.50
C ARG A 244 17.96 -6.44 21.07
N PRO A 245 18.42 -7.57 20.50
CA PRO A 245 19.64 -8.22 20.97
C PRO A 245 20.93 -7.47 20.58
N GLY A 246 20.88 -6.53 19.62
CA GLY A 246 22.04 -5.72 19.24
C GLY A 246 23.16 -6.51 18.55
N ASN A 247 22.79 -7.53 17.79
CA ASN A 247 23.70 -8.43 17.08
C ASN A 247 23.26 -8.63 15.61
N GLU A 248 24.00 -9.46 14.86
CA GLU A 248 23.76 -9.75 13.44
C GLU A 248 23.73 -8.48 12.57
N ASP A 249 22.53 -8.06 12.16
CA ASP A 249 22.29 -6.88 11.35
C ASP A 249 22.20 -5.59 12.18
N SER A 250 22.17 -5.69 13.51
CA SER A 250 22.29 -4.56 14.45
C SER A 250 23.69 -4.44 15.03
N ARG A 251 24.14 -3.20 15.20
CA ARG A 251 25.31 -2.85 16.00
C ARG A 251 24.99 -2.94 17.50
N PRO A 252 25.96 -3.33 18.35
CA PRO A 252 25.81 -3.23 19.80
C PRO A 252 25.84 -1.77 20.27
N GLY A 253 25.26 -1.50 21.45
CA GLY A 253 25.27 -0.16 22.06
C GLY A 253 24.24 0.83 21.52
N TYR A 254 23.28 0.36 20.72
CA TYR A 254 22.24 1.20 20.10
C TYR A 254 20.87 1.17 20.80
N LEU A 255 20.73 0.41 21.89
CA LEU A 255 19.43 0.20 22.53
C LEU A 255 18.79 1.52 23.00
N ASP A 256 19.58 2.45 23.54
CA ASP A 256 19.10 3.79 23.92
C ASP A 256 18.59 4.60 22.71
N VAL A 257 19.18 4.42 21.52
CA VAL A 257 18.69 5.03 20.27
C VAL A 257 17.35 4.42 19.89
N TYR A 258 17.23 3.10 19.94
CA TYR A 258 16.00 2.38 19.60
C TYR A 258 14.86 2.76 20.55
N HIS A 259 15.14 2.85 21.85
CA HIS A 259 14.16 3.24 22.86
C HIS A 259 13.81 4.72 22.86
N ALA A 260 14.58 5.56 22.16
CA ALA A 260 14.25 6.96 21.99
C ALA A 260 13.13 7.20 20.95
N PHE A 261 12.88 6.27 20.02
CA PHE A 261 11.81 6.39 19.03
C PHE A 261 10.41 6.30 19.67
N ASN A 262 9.40 6.78 18.95
CA ASN A 262 7.99 6.58 19.32
C ASN A 262 7.42 5.27 18.76
N MET A 263 7.95 4.83 17.62
CA MET A 263 7.58 3.57 16.99
C MET A 263 8.81 2.94 16.33
N LEU A 264 8.89 1.61 16.34
CA LEU A 264 9.95 0.86 15.66
C LEU A 264 9.39 0.05 14.49
N SER A 265 10.09 0.11 13.36
CA SER A 265 9.81 -0.64 12.14
C SER A 265 11.05 -1.42 11.72
N PRO A 266 11.26 -2.64 12.26
CA PRO A 266 12.39 -3.48 11.86
C PRO A 266 12.27 -3.95 10.41
N TRP A 267 13.38 -3.92 9.67
CA TRP A 267 13.46 -4.38 8.28
C TRP A 267 13.24 -5.88 8.14
N MET A 268 12.77 -6.31 6.97
CA MET A 268 12.53 -7.73 6.68
C MET A 268 12.97 -8.17 5.28
N VAL A 269 13.19 -7.25 4.34
CA VAL A 269 13.67 -7.62 3.00
C VAL A 269 15.04 -8.30 3.12
N GLY A 270 15.19 -9.45 2.47
CA GLY A 270 16.39 -10.29 2.54
C GLY A 270 16.58 -11.06 3.85
N ARG A 271 15.59 -11.05 4.78
CA ARG A 271 15.64 -11.80 6.05
C ARG A 271 14.81 -13.08 6.05
N ILE A 272 13.74 -13.10 5.28
CA ILE A 272 12.88 -14.27 5.08
C ILE A 272 12.60 -14.48 3.59
N SER A 273 12.40 -15.74 3.21
CA SER A 273 12.11 -16.16 1.84
C SER A 273 10.92 -17.12 1.73
N ASP A 274 10.42 -17.62 2.87
CA ASP A 274 9.34 -18.61 2.93
C ASP A 274 8.52 -18.55 4.25
N ILE A 275 7.50 -19.40 4.32
CA ILE A 275 6.61 -19.53 5.49
C ILE A 275 7.38 -19.93 6.75
N ALA A 276 8.38 -20.81 6.63
CA ALA A 276 9.13 -21.30 7.77
C ALA A 276 9.97 -20.18 8.40
N GLY A 277 10.57 -19.31 7.58
CA GLY A 277 11.20 -18.07 8.02
C GLY A 277 10.21 -17.14 8.72
N ALA A 278 9.04 -16.88 8.13
CA ALA A 278 8.01 -16.04 8.75
C ALA A 278 7.55 -16.60 10.12
N ASP A 279 7.46 -17.92 10.28
CA ASP A 279 7.15 -18.58 11.55
C ASP A 279 8.29 -18.53 12.55
N HIS A 280 9.52 -18.67 12.09
CA HIS A 280 10.70 -18.54 12.93
C HIS A 280 10.75 -17.15 13.59
N TYR A 281 10.59 -16.08 12.81
CA TYR A 281 10.59 -14.72 13.34
C TYR A 281 9.41 -14.45 14.28
N TYR A 282 8.22 -14.99 13.99
CA TYR A 282 7.09 -14.91 14.91
C TYR A 282 7.40 -15.53 16.29
N ASN A 283 8.01 -16.72 16.31
CA ASN A 283 8.28 -17.45 17.55
C ASN A 283 9.46 -16.88 18.35
N ASN A 284 10.49 -16.38 17.64
CA ASN A 284 11.79 -16.11 18.26
C ASN A 284 12.19 -14.63 18.29
N VAL A 285 11.50 -13.76 17.53
CA VAL A 285 11.85 -12.33 17.42
C VAL A 285 10.66 -11.43 17.72
N ASN A 286 9.59 -11.49 16.94
CA ASN A 286 8.53 -10.46 16.96
C ASN A 286 7.77 -10.39 18.29
N GLN A 287 7.55 -11.52 18.95
CA GLN A 287 6.88 -11.54 20.26
C GLN A 287 7.73 -10.87 21.34
N GLN A 288 9.05 -11.11 21.32
CA GLN A 288 10.00 -10.53 22.27
C GLN A 288 10.20 -9.04 22.00
N ASP A 289 10.26 -8.65 20.72
CA ASP A 289 10.33 -7.24 20.31
C ASP A 289 9.08 -6.47 20.71
N GLN A 290 7.89 -7.05 20.51
CA GLN A 290 6.62 -6.44 20.96
C GLN A 290 6.59 -6.26 22.48
N ALA A 291 7.05 -7.25 23.24
CA ALA A 291 7.10 -7.17 24.70
C ALA A 291 8.04 -6.04 25.17
N ASP A 292 9.20 -5.90 24.51
CA ASP A 292 10.14 -4.82 24.78
C ASP A 292 9.56 -3.44 24.44
N CYS A 293 8.92 -3.31 23.26
CA CYS A 293 8.24 -2.08 22.85
C CYS A 293 7.16 -1.68 23.87
N ASN A 294 6.36 -2.63 24.34
CA ASN A 294 5.34 -2.39 25.37
C ASN A 294 5.96 -1.90 26.69
N ALA A 295 7.09 -2.48 27.11
CA ALA A 295 7.76 -2.11 28.35
C ALA A 295 8.33 -0.67 28.32
N HIS A 296 8.61 -0.14 27.13
CA HIS A 296 9.22 1.17 26.93
C HIS A 296 8.24 2.22 26.35
N GLY A 297 6.96 1.87 26.18
CA GLY A 297 5.95 2.79 25.63
C GLY A 297 6.23 3.16 24.17
N ILE A 298 6.65 2.17 23.38
CA ILE A 298 6.96 2.29 21.95
C ILE A 298 5.91 1.50 21.17
N ASP A 299 5.39 2.07 20.09
CA ASP A 299 4.51 1.32 19.19
C ASP A 299 5.36 0.43 18.24
N TYR A 300 4.88 -0.76 17.91
CA TYR A 300 5.61 -1.69 17.04
C TYR A 300 4.92 -1.82 15.67
N GLN A 301 5.67 -1.54 14.60
CA GLN A 301 5.23 -1.59 13.21
C GLN A 301 6.21 -2.42 12.35
N PRO A 302 6.25 -3.74 12.49
CA PRO A 302 7.15 -4.57 11.69
C PRO A 302 6.83 -4.53 10.19
N CYS A 303 7.87 -4.77 9.38
CA CYS A 303 7.72 -4.88 7.95
C CYS A 303 6.97 -6.16 7.55
N VAL A 304 6.14 -6.06 6.52
CA VAL A 304 5.53 -7.16 5.77
C VAL A 304 6.02 -7.07 4.33
N ILE A 305 6.56 -8.17 3.79
CA ILE A 305 7.07 -8.22 2.42
C ILE A 305 6.24 -9.16 1.55
N PRO A 306 6.02 -8.86 0.26
CA PRO A 306 5.50 -9.85 -0.69
C PRO A 306 6.51 -10.96 -0.95
N GLY A 307 7.82 -10.65 -0.81
CA GLY A 307 8.94 -11.49 -1.21
C GLY A 307 9.47 -11.09 -2.59
N ASP A 308 10.76 -11.37 -2.82
CA ASP A 308 11.40 -11.18 -4.12
C ASP A 308 10.76 -12.11 -5.17
N LEU A 309 10.13 -11.49 -6.18
CA LEU A 309 9.51 -12.18 -7.31
C LEU A 309 10.52 -13.00 -8.10
N GLN A 310 11.73 -12.49 -8.32
CA GLN A 310 12.71 -13.12 -9.21
C GLN A 310 13.34 -14.37 -8.59
N SER A 311 13.38 -14.42 -7.25
CA SER A 311 13.77 -15.60 -6.49
C SER A 311 12.60 -16.55 -6.16
N GLY A 312 11.38 -16.20 -6.58
CA GLY A 312 10.16 -16.98 -6.36
C GLY A 312 9.65 -17.00 -4.92
N HIS A 313 10.15 -16.13 -4.03
CA HIS A 313 9.78 -16.09 -2.61
C HIS A 313 8.30 -15.80 -2.38
N ARG A 314 7.66 -15.16 -3.37
CA ARG A 314 6.26 -14.77 -3.37
C ARG A 314 5.29 -15.92 -3.15
N ARG A 315 5.55 -17.08 -3.75
CA ARG A 315 4.70 -18.30 -3.67
C ARG A 315 3.22 -17.93 -3.78
N HIS A 316 2.88 -17.21 -4.86
CA HIS A 316 1.53 -16.68 -5.12
C HIS A 316 0.82 -16.11 -3.88
N GLY A 317 1.55 -15.38 -3.02
CA GLY A 317 1.03 -14.65 -1.85
C GLY A 317 1.12 -15.40 -0.51
N ASP A 318 1.61 -16.64 -0.48
CA ASP A 318 1.66 -17.46 0.74
C ASP A 318 2.56 -16.84 1.81
N LEU A 319 3.75 -16.36 1.41
CA LEU A 319 4.71 -15.71 2.30
C LEU A 319 4.12 -14.44 2.95
N MET A 320 3.50 -13.58 2.15
CA MET A 320 2.93 -12.32 2.63
C MET A 320 1.72 -12.55 3.55
N TRP A 321 0.83 -13.47 3.18
CA TRP A 321 -0.33 -13.81 4.02
C TRP A 321 0.10 -14.37 5.38
N ARG A 322 1.14 -15.21 5.40
CA ARG A 322 1.66 -15.76 6.65
C ARG A 322 2.17 -14.67 7.60
N GLN A 323 2.85 -13.66 7.06
CA GLN A 323 3.29 -12.51 7.86
C GLN A 323 2.10 -11.71 8.42
N PHE A 324 1.07 -11.42 7.62
CA PHE A 324 -0.14 -10.75 8.11
C PHE A 324 -0.78 -11.53 9.28
N TYR A 325 -0.92 -12.85 9.12
CA TYR A 325 -1.47 -13.72 10.17
C TYR A 325 -0.62 -13.71 11.44
N ASN A 326 0.69 -13.89 11.31
CA ASN A 326 1.62 -13.93 12.43
C ASN A 326 1.69 -12.59 13.17
N LEU A 327 1.84 -11.48 12.47
CA LEU A 327 1.97 -10.16 13.08
C LEU A 327 0.66 -9.66 13.71
N THR A 328 -0.49 -10.01 13.13
CA THR A 328 -1.80 -9.76 13.77
C THR A 328 -1.90 -10.51 15.11
N ARG A 329 -1.37 -11.74 15.20
CA ARG A 329 -1.32 -12.51 16.46
C ARG A 329 -0.34 -11.97 17.49
N VAL A 330 0.76 -11.36 17.04
CA VAL A 330 1.69 -10.64 17.93
C VAL A 330 0.99 -9.45 18.60
N GLY A 331 0.00 -8.85 17.95
CA GLY A 331 -0.73 -7.68 18.46
C GLY A 331 0.02 -6.38 18.19
N VAL A 332 0.69 -6.30 17.04
CA VAL A 332 1.43 -5.11 16.57
C VAL A 332 0.53 -3.88 16.45
N GLN A 333 1.11 -2.68 16.55
CA GLN A 333 0.36 -1.42 16.49
C GLN A 333 0.24 -0.87 15.07
N GLY A 334 1.03 -1.36 14.12
CA GLY A 334 0.89 -1.04 12.70
C GLY A 334 1.54 -2.11 11.83
N LEU A 335 1.33 -2.02 10.52
CA LEU A 335 2.08 -2.82 9.54
C LEU A 335 2.73 -1.89 8.53
N TYR A 336 4.00 -2.14 8.22
CA TYR A 336 4.71 -1.42 7.16
C TYR A 336 4.93 -2.37 5.98
N ILE A 337 4.37 -2.08 4.80
CA ILE A 337 4.63 -2.88 3.62
C ILE A 337 5.93 -2.43 2.97
N SER A 338 6.89 -3.35 2.91
CA SER A 338 8.15 -3.18 2.18
C SER A 338 8.08 -3.98 0.87
N MET A 339 7.67 -3.40 -0.25
CA MET A 339 7.46 -1.95 -0.53
C MET A 339 6.32 -1.74 -1.53
N PHE A 340 5.88 -0.49 -1.73
CA PHE A 340 4.91 -0.18 -2.78
C PHE A 340 5.50 -0.39 -4.18
N ASP A 341 6.59 0.29 -4.54
CA ASP A 341 7.12 0.40 -5.91
C ASP A 341 8.57 -0.09 -6.08
N GLU A 342 9.07 -1.01 -5.24
CA GLU A 342 10.46 -1.53 -5.30
C GLU A 342 10.73 -2.53 -6.45
N PHE A 343 10.57 -2.07 -7.70
CA PHE A 343 10.84 -2.86 -8.92
C PHE A 343 12.33 -3.21 -9.09
N ASN A 344 13.22 -2.51 -8.38
CA ASN A 344 14.66 -2.77 -8.35
C ASN A 344 15.04 -4.02 -7.53
N GLU A 345 14.19 -4.46 -6.60
CA GLU A 345 14.46 -5.62 -5.72
C GLU A 345 13.38 -6.71 -5.79
N GLY A 346 12.32 -6.51 -6.57
CA GLY A 346 11.25 -7.50 -6.74
C GLY A 346 10.28 -7.58 -5.57
N ASN A 347 10.31 -6.61 -4.64
CA ASN A 347 9.48 -6.57 -3.43
C ASN A 347 8.29 -5.59 -3.52
N GLN A 348 7.97 -5.10 -4.71
CA GLN A 348 6.84 -4.21 -4.95
C GLN A 348 5.48 -4.91 -4.77
N ILE A 349 4.50 -4.23 -4.16
CA ILE A 349 3.08 -4.60 -4.24
C ILE A 349 2.35 -3.91 -5.40
N ALA A 350 2.93 -2.86 -5.99
CA ALA A 350 2.40 -2.15 -7.16
C ALA A 350 2.18 -3.10 -8.33
N LYS A 351 1.26 -2.71 -9.24
CA LYS A 351 0.83 -3.58 -10.33
C LYS A 351 2.03 -4.06 -11.16
N THR A 352 2.16 -5.37 -11.27
CA THR A 352 3.32 -6.05 -11.90
C THR A 352 2.81 -6.92 -13.04
N ALA A 353 3.64 -7.12 -14.08
CA ALA A 353 3.30 -7.94 -15.24
C ALA A 353 2.80 -9.35 -14.83
N GLU A 354 1.63 -9.72 -15.34
CA GLU A 354 0.92 -10.95 -14.95
C GLU A 354 1.58 -12.21 -15.50
N THR A 355 2.00 -12.14 -16.77
CA THR A 355 2.53 -13.28 -17.52
C THR A 355 3.68 -12.86 -18.42
N SER A 356 4.35 -13.85 -19.02
CA SER A 356 5.40 -13.63 -20.03
C SER A 356 4.96 -12.77 -21.23
N ALA A 357 3.65 -12.66 -21.49
CA ALA A 357 3.10 -11.78 -22.53
C ALA A 357 3.27 -10.29 -22.21
N TRP A 358 3.43 -9.93 -20.93
CA TRP A 358 3.47 -8.55 -20.43
C TRP A 358 4.86 -8.09 -19.97
N ILE A 359 5.89 -8.91 -20.17
CA ILE A 359 7.29 -8.55 -19.96
C ILE A 359 8.01 -8.44 -21.30
N PRO A 360 9.14 -7.72 -21.40
CA PRO A 360 9.91 -7.66 -22.63
C PRO A 360 10.43 -9.05 -23.03
N ALA A 361 10.27 -9.39 -24.31
CA ALA A 361 10.71 -10.66 -24.85
C ALA A 361 12.21 -10.86 -24.61
N SER A 362 12.60 -12.08 -24.23
CA SER A 362 13.99 -12.47 -23.97
C SER A 362 14.70 -11.63 -22.89
N SER A 363 13.96 -10.95 -22.00
CA SER A 363 14.54 -10.16 -20.90
C SER A 363 15.07 -11.00 -19.74
N GLY A 364 14.57 -12.23 -19.56
CA GLY A 364 14.86 -13.07 -18.39
C GLY A 364 14.10 -12.67 -17.12
N ILE A 365 13.29 -11.61 -17.16
CA ILE A 365 12.44 -11.18 -16.05
C ILE A 365 11.32 -12.22 -15.85
N ARG A 366 10.99 -12.54 -14.60
CA ARG A 366 9.83 -13.35 -14.24
C ARG A 366 8.60 -12.47 -14.02
N ALA A 367 7.46 -12.92 -14.52
CA ALA A 367 6.15 -12.34 -14.29
C ALA A 367 5.49 -12.96 -13.04
N LEU A 368 4.32 -12.47 -12.64
CA LEU A 368 3.65 -12.95 -11.42
C LEU A 368 3.25 -14.44 -11.45
N ASP A 369 3.08 -15.03 -12.64
CA ASP A 369 2.74 -16.44 -12.85
C ASP A 369 3.96 -17.39 -12.83
N GLU A 370 5.12 -16.94 -12.34
CA GLU A 370 6.38 -17.69 -12.40
C GLU A 370 6.36 -19.06 -11.74
N ASP A 371 5.51 -19.26 -10.73
CA ASP A 371 5.31 -20.53 -10.03
C ASP A 371 4.19 -21.40 -10.64
N GLY A 372 3.65 -20.99 -11.80
CA GLY A 372 2.54 -21.65 -12.50
C GLY A 372 1.15 -21.22 -12.03
N THR A 373 1.03 -20.34 -11.02
CA THR A 373 -0.25 -19.83 -10.53
C THR A 373 -0.55 -18.47 -11.15
N ALA A 374 -1.61 -18.39 -11.97
CA ALA A 374 -2.05 -17.11 -12.52
C ALA A 374 -2.41 -16.12 -11.40
N CYS A 375 -1.86 -14.90 -11.49
CA CYS A 375 -2.13 -13.80 -10.57
C CYS A 375 -2.50 -12.55 -11.38
N SER A 376 -3.53 -11.82 -10.96
CA SER A 376 -3.81 -10.50 -11.55
C SER A 376 -2.70 -9.52 -11.23
N SER A 377 -2.54 -8.48 -12.05
CA SER A 377 -1.47 -7.49 -11.83
C SER A 377 -1.60 -6.77 -10.49
N ASP A 378 -2.84 -6.58 -10.02
CA ASP A 378 -3.19 -5.97 -8.74
C ASP A 378 -3.21 -6.94 -7.54
N TYR A 379 -2.82 -8.20 -7.74
CA TYR A 379 -3.02 -9.25 -6.73
C TYR A 379 -2.41 -8.90 -5.36
N TYR A 380 -1.18 -8.36 -5.35
CA TYR A 380 -0.51 -8.00 -4.10
C TYR A 380 -1.11 -6.75 -3.42
N LEU A 381 -1.77 -5.87 -4.17
CA LEU A 381 -2.58 -4.80 -3.60
C LEU A 381 -3.83 -5.38 -2.91
N ARG A 382 -4.57 -6.28 -3.58
CA ARG A 382 -5.74 -6.95 -2.98
C ARG A 382 -5.37 -7.79 -1.76
N LEU A 383 -4.23 -8.46 -1.80
CA LEU A 383 -3.68 -9.21 -0.66
C LEU A 383 -3.36 -8.29 0.52
N THR A 384 -2.81 -7.10 0.24
CA THR A 384 -2.57 -6.06 1.24
C THR A 384 -3.88 -5.60 1.87
N ASN A 385 -4.93 -5.41 1.07
CA ASN A 385 -6.27 -5.04 1.57
C ASN A 385 -6.82 -6.09 2.53
N ASP A 386 -6.85 -7.36 2.14
CA ASP A 386 -7.40 -8.45 2.97
C ASP A 386 -6.57 -8.65 4.25
N GLY A 387 -5.24 -8.59 4.14
CA GLY A 387 -4.33 -8.66 5.29
C GLY A 387 -4.51 -7.48 6.24
N GLY A 388 -4.67 -6.28 5.70
CA GLY A 388 -4.98 -5.06 6.44
C GLY A 388 -6.33 -5.12 7.14
N ARG A 389 -7.38 -5.66 6.49
CA ARG A 389 -8.70 -5.88 7.12
C ARG A 389 -8.61 -6.86 8.27
N MET A 390 -7.87 -7.95 8.13
CA MET A 390 -7.62 -8.90 9.22
C MET A 390 -6.91 -8.23 10.39
N PHE A 391 -5.84 -7.48 10.12
CA PHE A 391 -5.10 -6.71 11.13
C PHE A 391 -6.00 -5.71 11.87
N LYS A 392 -6.87 -4.98 11.15
CA LYS A 392 -7.79 -3.99 11.71
C LYS A 392 -9.02 -4.60 12.41
N GLY A 393 -9.14 -5.94 12.46
CA GLY A 393 -10.31 -6.63 13.03
C GLY A 393 -11.59 -6.52 12.19
N GLN A 394 -11.47 -6.13 10.91
CA GLN A 394 -12.56 -6.00 9.93
C GLN A 394 -12.82 -7.30 9.15
N ALA A 395 -11.96 -8.30 9.35
CA ALA A 395 -12.10 -9.66 8.88
C ALA A 395 -11.61 -10.62 9.98
N PRO A 396 -12.10 -11.88 10.01
CA PRO A 396 -11.63 -12.86 10.99
C PRO A 396 -10.14 -13.14 10.86
N LEU A 397 -9.48 -13.35 12.01
CA LEU A 397 -8.12 -13.89 12.04
C LEU A 397 -8.13 -15.30 11.45
N THR A 398 -7.37 -15.54 10.37
CA THR A 398 -7.30 -16.86 9.72
C THR A 398 -5.93 -17.12 9.07
N PRO A 399 -5.36 -18.33 9.23
CA PRO A 399 -4.15 -18.71 8.50
C PRO A 399 -4.43 -19.01 7.02
N THR A 400 -5.69 -19.20 6.63
CA THR A 400 -6.10 -19.49 5.25
C THR A 400 -6.33 -18.18 4.49
N ARG A 401 -5.58 -17.96 3.41
CA ARG A 401 -5.71 -16.76 2.58
C ARG A 401 -7.06 -16.72 1.87
N PRO A 402 -7.88 -15.66 2.05
CA PRO A 402 -9.14 -15.49 1.32
C PRO A 402 -8.92 -14.88 -0.08
N THR A 403 -7.82 -14.15 -0.28
CA THR A 403 -7.52 -13.47 -1.54
C THR A 403 -7.28 -14.46 -2.67
N VAL A 404 -8.13 -14.42 -3.68
CA VAL A 404 -7.99 -15.24 -4.89
C VAL A 404 -6.88 -14.63 -5.78
N PRO A 405 -5.86 -15.40 -6.22
CA PRO A 405 -4.77 -14.91 -7.08
C PRO A 405 -5.24 -14.27 -8.38
N MET A 406 -6.09 -14.99 -9.11
CA MET A 406 -6.75 -14.51 -10.32
C MET A 406 -8.26 -14.48 -10.03
N PRO A 407 -8.84 -13.35 -9.61
CA PRO A 407 -10.27 -13.28 -9.43
C PRO A 407 -10.89 -13.66 -10.78
N VAL A 408 -11.89 -14.54 -10.74
CA VAL A 408 -12.72 -14.77 -11.92
C VAL A 408 -13.22 -13.39 -12.29
N GLN A 409 -12.77 -12.87 -13.43
CA GLN A 409 -13.45 -11.74 -14.03
C GLN A 409 -14.87 -12.27 -14.26
N GLY A 410 -15.79 -11.97 -13.35
CA GLY A 410 -17.20 -11.97 -13.69
C GLY A 410 -17.33 -11.19 -14.99
N PRO A 411 -18.32 -11.50 -15.84
CA PRO A 411 -18.48 -10.80 -17.10
C PRO A 411 -18.33 -9.30 -16.84
N ALA A 412 -17.33 -8.67 -17.46
CA ALA A 412 -17.07 -7.25 -17.25
C ALA A 412 -18.40 -6.51 -17.42
N GLY A 413 -18.72 -5.63 -16.48
CA GLY A 413 -20.03 -5.00 -16.50
C GLY A 413 -20.22 -3.95 -15.43
N VAL A 414 -21.27 -3.18 -15.64
CA VAL A 414 -21.66 -2.06 -14.80
C VAL A 414 -22.47 -2.58 -13.63
N ILE A 415 -22.23 -2.04 -12.44
CA ILE A 415 -22.98 -2.39 -11.23
C ILE A 415 -23.55 -1.10 -10.66
N PHE A 416 -24.87 -1.04 -10.51
CA PHE A 416 -25.57 0.03 -9.82
C PHE A 416 -25.83 -0.36 -8.35
N TYR A 417 -25.80 0.64 -7.46
CA TYR A 417 -25.98 0.46 -6.03
C TYR A 417 -27.09 1.37 -5.51
N GLU A 418 -27.83 0.87 -4.53
CA GLU A 418 -28.96 1.55 -3.87
C GLU A 418 -28.56 2.84 -3.17
N HIS A 419 -27.35 2.91 -2.63
CA HIS A 419 -26.89 4.07 -1.87
C HIS A 419 -25.65 4.70 -2.51
N VAL A 420 -25.38 5.92 -2.07
CA VAL A 420 -24.13 6.60 -2.37
C VAL A 420 -22.94 5.78 -1.83
N ASP A 421 -21.76 6.06 -2.33
CA ASP A 421 -20.49 5.43 -1.95
C ASP A 421 -20.45 3.91 -2.15
N TYR A 422 -21.27 3.40 -3.07
CA TYR A 422 -21.42 1.98 -3.42
C TYR A 422 -21.96 1.09 -2.30
N ASP A 423 -22.71 1.69 -1.36
CA ASP A 423 -23.37 0.99 -0.26
C ASP A 423 -24.79 0.51 -0.65
N GLY A 424 -25.42 -0.24 0.27
CA GLY A 424 -26.77 -0.79 0.09
C GLY A 424 -26.79 -2.06 -0.76
N VAL A 425 -27.97 -2.43 -1.26
CA VAL A 425 -28.08 -3.59 -2.16
C VAL A 425 -27.43 -3.25 -3.51
N ALA A 426 -26.69 -4.20 -4.07
CA ALA A 426 -26.09 -4.09 -5.40
C ALA A 426 -26.95 -4.82 -6.44
N GLY A 427 -27.12 -4.21 -7.61
CA GLY A 427 -27.66 -4.89 -8.78
C GLY A 427 -26.71 -5.96 -9.32
N ALA A 428 -27.21 -6.78 -10.24
CA ALA A 428 -26.39 -7.72 -11.00
C ALA A 428 -25.41 -6.98 -11.93
N THR A 429 -24.31 -7.65 -12.28
CA THR A 429 -23.33 -7.12 -13.24
C THR A 429 -23.90 -7.07 -14.65
N LEU A 430 -23.98 -5.87 -15.22
CA LEU A 430 -24.57 -5.62 -16.55
C LEU A 430 -23.47 -5.52 -17.63
N PRO A 431 -23.36 -6.47 -18.58
CA PRO A 431 -22.44 -6.34 -19.72
C PRO A 431 -22.83 -5.19 -20.67
N LYS A 432 -22.01 -4.91 -21.69
CA LYS A 432 -22.36 -3.94 -22.74
C LYS A 432 -23.70 -4.32 -23.38
N GLY A 433 -24.56 -3.33 -23.57
CA GLY A 433 -25.93 -3.56 -24.00
C GLY A 433 -26.84 -2.38 -23.72
N SER A 434 -28.12 -2.56 -24.01
CA SER A 434 -29.17 -1.58 -23.73
C SER A 434 -30.21 -2.25 -22.83
N TYR A 435 -30.50 -1.62 -21.71
CA TYR A 435 -31.36 -2.18 -20.66
C TYR A 435 -32.56 -1.25 -20.45
N THR A 436 -33.74 -1.75 -20.80
CA THR A 436 -35.05 -1.16 -20.44
C THR A 436 -35.30 -1.32 -18.93
N ARG A 437 -36.29 -0.60 -18.40
CA ARG A 437 -36.73 -0.71 -17.01
C ARG A 437 -36.94 -2.17 -16.58
N ALA A 438 -37.67 -2.94 -17.39
CA ALA A 438 -37.98 -4.33 -17.08
C ALA A 438 -36.70 -5.20 -16.98
N GLN A 439 -35.70 -4.94 -17.82
CA GLN A 439 -34.42 -5.66 -17.79
C GLN A 439 -33.55 -5.24 -16.59
N LEU A 440 -33.58 -3.96 -16.21
CA LEU A 440 -32.91 -3.49 -15.00
C LEU A 440 -33.53 -4.08 -13.73
N GLN A 441 -34.86 -4.10 -13.64
CA GLN A 441 -35.58 -4.72 -12.52
C GLN A 441 -35.28 -6.22 -12.41
N ALA A 442 -35.23 -6.94 -13.53
CA ALA A 442 -34.84 -8.35 -13.56
C ALA A 442 -33.38 -8.56 -13.12
N ALA A 443 -32.52 -7.55 -13.32
CA ALA A 443 -31.14 -7.52 -12.84
C ALA A 443 -31.01 -6.97 -11.40
N GLY A 444 -32.10 -6.80 -10.66
CA GLY A 444 -32.06 -6.34 -9.27
C GLY A 444 -31.85 -4.82 -9.09
N VAL A 445 -31.94 -4.04 -10.17
CA VAL A 445 -31.89 -2.57 -10.14
C VAL A 445 -33.32 -2.06 -10.27
N GLN A 446 -33.93 -1.62 -9.16
CA GLN A 446 -35.31 -1.13 -9.20
C GLN A 446 -35.41 0.22 -9.92
N ASP A 447 -36.64 0.57 -10.34
CA ASP A 447 -36.89 1.86 -10.99
C ASP A 447 -36.60 2.99 -10.00
N ASN A 448 -35.89 4.03 -10.41
CA ASN A 448 -35.61 5.21 -9.57
C ASN A 448 -34.96 4.85 -8.22
N TRP A 449 -33.97 3.96 -8.24
CA TRP A 449 -33.38 3.36 -7.03
C TRP A 449 -31.88 3.56 -6.88
N ALA A 450 -31.15 3.77 -7.99
CA ALA A 450 -29.70 3.82 -7.94
C ALA A 450 -29.18 5.20 -7.48
N SER A 451 -28.20 5.19 -6.59
CA SER A 451 -27.50 6.38 -6.10
C SER A 451 -26.00 6.40 -6.43
N SER A 452 -25.44 5.26 -6.88
CA SER A 452 -24.04 5.19 -7.36
C SER A 452 -23.82 4.06 -8.37
N VAL A 453 -22.70 4.09 -9.09
CA VAL A 453 -22.37 3.11 -10.13
C VAL A 453 -20.87 2.83 -10.22
N LYS A 454 -20.50 1.55 -10.38
CA LYS A 454 -19.16 1.13 -10.81
C LYS A 454 -19.15 0.79 -12.29
N ILE A 455 -18.14 1.29 -13.01
CA ILE A 455 -18.01 1.20 -14.46
C ILE A 455 -16.61 0.68 -14.79
N PRO A 456 -16.49 -0.45 -15.52
CA PRO A 456 -15.20 -0.93 -15.97
C PRO A 456 -14.44 0.13 -16.77
N SER A 457 -13.12 0.19 -16.59
CA SER A 457 -12.28 1.16 -17.31
C SER A 457 -12.49 1.06 -18.83
N GLY A 458 -12.63 2.21 -19.48
CA GLY A 458 -12.88 2.31 -20.93
C GLY A 458 -14.33 2.06 -21.37
N TRP A 459 -15.27 1.89 -20.43
CA TRP A 459 -16.69 1.75 -20.73
C TRP A 459 -17.43 3.06 -20.52
N THR A 460 -18.53 3.24 -21.26
CA THR A 460 -19.43 4.39 -21.12
C THR A 460 -20.82 3.90 -20.77
N VAL A 461 -21.43 4.53 -19.76
CA VAL A 461 -22.81 4.29 -19.35
C VAL A 461 -23.62 5.56 -19.57
N THR A 462 -24.68 5.48 -20.35
CA THR A 462 -25.69 6.54 -20.45
C THR A 462 -26.91 6.12 -19.66
N ILE A 463 -27.20 6.84 -18.59
CA ILE A 463 -28.37 6.68 -17.72
C ILE A 463 -29.50 7.56 -18.27
N TYR A 464 -30.73 7.07 -18.27
CA TYR A 464 -31.92 7.77 -18.75
C TYR A 464 -33.00 7.82 -17.68
N ALA A 465 -33.63 8.99 -17.52
CA ALA A 465 -34.71 9.25 -16.57
C ALA A 465 -36.01 8.52 -16.92
N GLU A 466 -36.21 8.20 -18.20
CA GLU A 466 -37.41 7.50 -18.69
C GLU A 466 -37.04 6.16 -19.33
N ASP A 467 -38.04 5.31 -19.53
CA ASP A 467 -37.85 4.00 -20.14
C ASP A 467 -37.58 4.13 -21.64
N ASN A 468 -37.03 3.06 -22.23
CA ASN A 468 -36.68 2.98 -23.65
C ASN A 468 -35.71 4.10 -24.09
N PHE A 469 -34.76 4.46 -23.22
CA PHE A 469 -33.64 5.37 -23.51
C PHE A 469 -34.08 6.78 -23.88
N SER A 470 -35.07 7.29 -23.15
CA SER A 470 -35.67 8.61 -23.39
C SER A 470 -35.58 9.51 -22.15
N GLY A 471 -36.02 10.77 -22.28
CA GLY A 471 -35.96 11.75 -21.19
C GLY A 471 -34.57 12.31 -20.92
N GLN A 472 -34.39 12.90 -19.74
CA GLN A 472 -33.10 13.43 -19.28
C GLN A 472 -32.06 12.29 -19.21
N SER A 473 -30.82 12.58 -19.61
CA SER A 473 -29.76 11.57 -19.59
C SER A 473 -28.46 12.05 -18.94
N TRP A 474 -27.66 11.10 -18.43
CA TRP A 474 -26.35 11.31 -17.82
C TRP A 474 -25.33 10.31 -18.35
N VAL A 475 -24.19 10.80 -18.83
CA VAL A 475 -23.11 9.96 -19.38
C VAL A 475 -21.98 9.82 -18.36
N ARG A 476 -21.62 8.59 -18.01
CA ARG A 476 -20.55 8.26 -17.06
C ARG A 476 -19.53 7.34 -17.70
N THR A 477 -18.26 7.68 -17.55
CA THR A 477 -17.14 6.93 -18.14
C THR A 477 -16.20 6.34 -17.07
N ALA A 478 -16.58 6.46 -15.81
CA ALA A 478 -15.84 6.00 -14.65
C ALA A 478 -16.80 5.83 -13.45
N ASP A 479 -16.33 5.11 -12.42
CA ASP A 479 -17.02 4.97 -11.15
C ASP A 479 -17.56 6.31 -10.64
N THR A 480 -18.84 6.35 -10.29
CA THR A 480 -19.50 7.54 -9.79
C THR A 480 -20.12 7.21 -8.42
N PRO A 481 -19.50 7.65 -7.31
CA PRO A 481 -19.92 7.26 -5.97
C PRO A 481 -21.18 7.99 -5.51
N ASN A 482 -21.55 9.12 -6.14
CA ASN A 482 -22.65 9.92 -5.63
C ASN A 482 -23.42 10.61 -6.77
N PHE A 483 -24.62 10.10 -7.08
CA PHE A 483 -25.49 10.69 -8.09
C PHE A 483 -26.19 11.97 -7.65
N VAL A 484 -26.28 12.25 -6.35
CA VAL A 484 -26.81 13.50 -5.80
C VAL A 484 -25.91 14.68 -6.18
N ALA A 485 -24.61 14.43 -6.32
CA ALA A 485 -23.62 15.45 -6.68
C ALA A 485 -23.63 15.84 -8.18
N LEU A 486 -24.45 15.19 -9.01
CA LEU A 486 -24.54 15.49 -10.44
C LEU A 486 -25.45 16.71 -10.68
N SER A 487 -25.26 17.42 -11.80
CA SER A 487 -26.14 18.53 -12.21
C SER A 487 -26.60 18.36 -13.67
N PRO A 488 -27.91 18.19 -13.92
CA PRO A 488 -28.95 17.87 -12.93
C PRO A 488 -28.61 16.57 -12.17
N HIS A 489 -29.15 16.36 -10.97
CA HIS A 489 -28.83 15.14 -10.20
C HIS A 489 -29.42 13.90 -10.86
N ALA A 490 -28.72 12.77 -10.79
CA ALA A 490 -29.19 11.48 -11.32
C ALA A 490 -29.69 10.53 -10.23
N ASN A 491 -29.69 10.98 -8.96
CA ASN A 491 -30.08 10.17 -7.82
C ASN A 491 -31.55 9.75 -7.96
N ASP A 492 -31.81 8.45 -7.84
CA ASP A 492 -33.17 7.90 -7.93
C ASP A 492 -33.88 8.29 -9.23
N HIS A 493 -33.12 8.41 -10.32
CA HIS A 493 -33.62 8.73 -11.67
C HIS A 493 -33.21 7.69 -12.72
N LEU A 494 -32.60 6.57 -12.33
CA LEU A 494 -32.29 5.51 -13.29
C LEU A 494 -33.56 4.72 -13.63
N THR A 495 -34.04 4.88 -14.86
CA THR A 495 -35.15 4.09 -15.42
C THR A 495 -34.69 3.16 -16.54
N SER A 496 -33.78 3.60 -17.41
CA SER A 496 -33.15 2.76 -18.44
C SER A 496 -31.70 3.17 -18.69
N CYS A 497 -30.86 2.29 -19.26
CA CYS A 497 -29.46 2.63 -19.55
C CYS A 497 -28.87 1.97 -20.81
N ARG A 498 -27.85 2.62 -21.38
CA ARG A 498 -27.00 2.05 -22.45
C ARG A 498 -25.56 1.95 -21.96
N ILE A 499 -24.93 0.82 -22.22
CA ILE A 499 -23.56 0.50 -21.80
C ILE A 499 -22.76 0.14 -23.05
N SER A 500 -21.66 0.85 -23.32
CA SER A 500 -20.84 0.71 -24.54
C SER A 500 -19.35 0.69 -24.27
#